data_AF-X0SZE1-F1
#
_entry.id   AF-X0SZE1-F1
#
_cell.length_a   1.000
_cell.length_b   1.000
_cell.length_c   1.000
_cell.angle_alpha   90.00
_cell.angle_beta   90.00
_cell.angle_gamma   90.00
#
_symmetry.space_group_name_H-M   'P 1'
#
loop_
_entity.id
_entity.type
_entity.pdbx_description
1 polymer ?
#
loop_
_entity_poly.entity_id
_entity_poly.type
_entity_poly.pdbx_seq_one_letter_code
_entity_poly.pdbx_strand_id
1 'polypeptide(L)'
;MGGPYPQKTYQKLAMEMPPLALMLDKRVNVALGTDGPASNSDLNMLEVMRIAGLVQKEAQRDPEALPRSQLLRLATQAPAAAMGFEG
;
A
#
# COMPACT_ATOMS: atom_id res chain seq x y z
N MET A 1 8.09 -9.65 -9.88
CA MET A 1 6.95 -8.76 -10.19
C MET A 1 6.30 -8.37 -8.88
N GLY A 2 6.25 -7.07 -8.57
CA GLY A 2 5.41 -6.55 -7.50
C GLY A 2 4.28 -5.73 -8.11
N GLY A 3 3.10 -5.79 -7.49
CA GLY A 3 1.88 -5.17 -8.00
C GLY A 3 1.42 -4.00 -7.14
N PRO A 4 0.44 -3.20 -7.62
CA PRO A 4 -0.18 -2.16 -6.83
C PRO A 4 -0.91 -2.75 -5.62
N TYR A 5 -0.89 -2.03 -4.50
CA TYR A 5 -1.48 -2.40 -3.23
C TYR A 5 -2.57 -1.38 -2.85
N PRO A 6 -3.77 -1.47 -3.46
CA PRO A 6 -4.85 -0.52 -3.24
C PRO A 6 -5.69 -0.87 -2.02
N GLN A 7 -5.12 -0.59 -0.84
CA GLN A 7 -5.68 -0.95 0.46
C GLN A 7 -7.17 -0.61 0.63
N LYS A 8 -7.59 0.62 0.26
CA LYS A 8 -8.96 1.09 0.45
C LYS A 8 -9.95 0.37 -0.47
N THR A 9 -9.57 0.03 -1.71
CA THR A 9 -10.39 -0.78 -2.62
C THR A 9 -10.67 -2.17 -2.08
N TYR A 10 -9.64 -2.86 -1.59
CA TYR A 10 -9.80 -4.20 -1.02
C TYR A 10 -10.77 -4.18 0.17
N GLN A 11 -10.69 -3.15 1.01
CA GLN A 11 -11.64 -2.97 2.12
C GLN A 11 -13.05 -2.65 1.64
N LYS A 12 -13.22 -1.73 0.68
CA LYS A 12 -14.54 -1.35 0.15
C LYS A 12 -15.25 -2.53 -0.48
N LEU A 13 -14.51 -3.39 -1.18
CA LEU A 13 -15.04 -4.56 -1.89
C LEU A 13 -15.01 -5.85 -1.07
N ALA A 14 -14.65 -5.78 0.22
CA ALA A 14 -14.54 -6.92 1.12
C ALA A 14 -13.66 -8.07 0.57
N MET A 15 -12.57 -7.72 -0.10
CA MET A 15 -11.59 -8.65 -0.65
C MET A 15 -10.55 -9.05 0.41
N GLU A 16 -10.00 -10.24 0.27
CA GLU A 16 -8.87 -10.68 1.09
C GLU A 16 -7.63 -9.84 0.78
N MET A 17 -7.00 -9.30 1.82
CA MET A 17 -5.84 -8.42 1.68
C MET A 17 -4.55 -9.21 1.44
N PRO A 18 -3.72 -8.84 0.45
CA PRO A 18 -2.40 -9.45 0.28
C PRO A 18 -1.54 -9.21 1.53
N PRO A 19 -0.74 -10.20 1.98
CA PRO A 19 0.03 -10.08 3.22
C PRO A 19 1.24 -9.16 3.03
N LEU A 20 1.04 -7.85 3.20
CA LEU A 20 2.05 -6.82 2.95
C LEU A 20 3.38 -7.09 3.67
N ALA A 21 3.35 -7.43 4.96
CA ALA A 21 4.56 -7.70 5.74
C ALA A 21 5.41 -8.83 5.11
N LEU A 22 4.77 -9.92 4.67
CA LEU A 22 5.44 -11.03 4.00
C LEU A 22 5.98 -10.63 2.62
N MET A 23 5.26 -9.80 1.87
CA MET A 23 5.73 -9.31 0.57
C MET A 23 6.98 -8.44 0.74
N LEU A 24 6.99 -7.57 1.75
CA LEU A 24 8.13 -6.71 2.08
C LEU A 24 9.33 -7.52 2.55
N ASP A 25 9.13 -8.53 3.40
CA ASP A 25 10.17 -9.46 3.86
C ASP A 25 10.80 -10.23 2.69
N LYS A 26 9.98 -10.65 1.72
CA LYS A 26 10.41 -11.27 0.46
C LYS A 26 10.99 -10.29 -0.56
N ARG A 27 11.21 -9.02 -0.18
CA ARG A 27 11.75 -7.96 -1.05
C ARG A 27 10.95 -7.74 -2.34
N VAL A 28 9.64 -7.97 -2.29
CA VAL A 28 8.75 -7.62 -3.41
C VAL A 28 8.62 -6.10 -3.47
N ASN A 29 8.75 -5.53 -4.67
CA ASN A 29 8.49 -4.10 -4.87
C ASN A 29 6.98 -3.81 -4.74
N VAL A 30 6.53 -3.35 -3.59
CA VAL A 30 5.12 -3.03 -3.35
C VAL A 30 4.86 -1.53 -3.52
N ALA A 31 3.95 -1.18 -4.41
CA ALA A 31 3.56 0.21 -4.65
C ALA A 31 2.13 0.45 -4.13
N LEU A 32 1.89 1.55 -3.42
CA LEU A 32 0.53 1.97 -3.09
C LEU A 32 -0.16 2.53 -4.33
N GLY A 33 -1.47 2.31 -4.43
CA GLY A 33 -2.31 2.88 -5.48
C GLY A 33 -3.73 3.09 -4.98
N THR A 34 -4.49 3.93 -5.67
CA THR A 34 -5.91 4.13 -5.37
C THR A 34 -6.79 3.07 -6.01
N ASP A 35 -6.38 2.52 -7.16
CA ASP A 35 -7.31 1.93 -8.14
C ASP A 35 -8.34 3.00 -8.63
N GLY A 36 -9.38 2.60 -9.36
CA GLY A 36 -10.39 3.49 -9.91
C GLY A 36 -11.36 4.07 -8.86
N PRO A 37 -11.97 5.24 -9.14
CA PRO A 37 -12.91 5.89 -8.21
C PRO A 37 -14.20 5.07 -7.97
N ALA A 38 -14.56 4.14 -8.86
CA ALA A 38 -15.69 3.24 -8.63
C ALA A 38 -15.48 2.31 -7.42
N SER A 39 -14.24 1.88 -7.18
CA SER A 39 -13.84 0.94 -6.12
C SER A 39 -13.11 1.63 -4.96
N ASN A 40 -12.64 2.87 -5.14
CA ASN A 40 -11.95 3.65 -4.11
C ASN A 40 -12.73 4.90 -3.64
N SER A 41 -13.77 5.31 -4.35
CA SER A 41 -14.59 6.51 -4.10
C SER A 41 -13.91 7.88 -4.33
N ASP A 42 -12.58 7.92 -4.47
CA ASP A 42 -11.79 9.11 -4.84
C ASP A 42 -10.40 8.68 -5.36
N LEU A 43 -9.50 9.65 -5.58
CA LEU A 43 -8.11 9.45 -5.97
C LEU A 43 -7.11 10.03 -4.93
N ASN A 44 -7.46 9.98 -3.65
CA ASN A 44 -6.66 10.61 -2.59
C ASN A 44 -5.54 9.68 -2.06
N MET A 45 -4.31 9.86 -2.55
CA MET A 45 -3.15 9.08 -2.10
C MET A 45 -2.80 9.27 -0.62
N LEU A 46 -3.03 10.46 -0.05
CA LEU A 46 -2.75 10.71 1.38
C LEU A 46 -3.69 9.90 2.27
N GLU A 47 -4.94 9.72 1.84
CA GLU A 47 -5.89 8.85 2.53
C GLU A 47 -5.49 7.38 2.40
N VAL A 48 -5.13 6.92 1.20
CA VAL A 48 -4.64 5.53 0.99
C VAL A 48 -3.44 5.24 1.89
N MET A 49 -2.49 6.15 1.98
CA MET A 49 -1.34 6.03 2.90
C MET A 49 -1.80 5.90 4.36
N ARG A 50 -2.70 6.78 4.81
CA ARG A 50 -3.22 6.75 6.19
C ARG A 50 -3.90 5.43 6.51
N ILE A 51 -4.77 4.95 5.62
CA ILE A 51 -5.48 3.67 5.78
C ILE A 51 -4.50 2.50 5.82
N ALA A 52 -3.57 2.43 4.87
CA ALA A 52 -2.54 1.39 4.84
C ALA A 52 -1.71 1.37 6.13
N GLY A 53 -1.27 2.54 6.60
CA GLY A 53 -0.51 2.67 7.83
C GLY A 53 -1.26 2.21 9.09
N LEU A 54 -2.55 2.49 9.20
CA LEU A 54 -3.37 2.09 10.36
C LEU A 54 -3.71 0.60 10.33
N VAL A 55 -4.07 0.08 9.16
CA VAL A 55 -4.52 -1.32 9.03
C VAL A 55 -3.36 -2.28 9.26
N GLN A 56 -2.15 -1.93 8.83
CA GLN A 56 -0.98 -2.77 9.06
C GLN A 56 -0.59 -2.84 10.54
N LYS A 57 -0.78 -1.74 11.30
CA LYS A 57 -0.62 -1.75 12.76
C LYS A 57 -1.66 -2.62 13.44
N GLU A 58 -2.91 -2.52 13.02
CA GLU A 58 -4.00 -3.34 13.55
C GLU A 58 -3.75 -4.83 13.28
N ALA A 59 -3.44 -5.18 12.03
CA ALA A 59 -3.21 -6.55 11.59
C ALA A 59 -2.01 -7.22 12.28
N GLN A 60 -0.94 -6.46 12.55
CA GLN A 60 0.27 -6.98 13.21
C GLN A 60 0.21 -6.86 14.73
N ARG A 61 -0.84 -6.22 15.29
CA ARG A 61 -0.94 -5.87 16.71
C ARG A 61 0.29 -5.11 17.23
N ASP A 62 0.86 -4.26 16.39
CA ASP A 62 2.11 -3.54 16.64
C ASP A 62 1.99 -2.06 16.20
N PRO A 63 2.12 -1.09 17.13
CA PRO A 63 2.05 0.33 16.80
C PRO A 63 3.22 0.82 15.92
N GLU A 64 4.34 0.11 15.90
CA GLU A 64 5.53 0.45 15.09
C GLU A 64 5.47 -0.15 13.68
N ALA A 65 4.51 -1.05 13.42
CA ALA A 65 4.34 -1.66 12.11
C ALA A 65 4.13 -0.63 11.00
N LEU A 66 4.80 -0.89 9.88
CA LEU A 66 4.89 -0.03 8.70
C LEU A 66 5.27 1.43 9.06
N PRO A 67 6.56 1.67 9.38
CA PRO A 67 7.06 3.00 9.73
C PRO A 67 6.76 4.05 8.66
N ARG A 68 6.62 5.31 9.08
CA ARG A 68 6.31 6.45 8.18
C ARG A 68 7.24 6.54 6.97
N SER A 69 8.54 6.30 7.16
CA SER A 69 9.52 6.32 6.07
C SER A 69 9.27 5.22 5.04
N GLN A 70 8.88 4.02 5.49
CA GLN A 70 8.53 2.92 4.58
C GLN A 70 7.23 3.23 3.85
N LEU A 71 6.20 3.69 4.55
CA LEU A 71 4.93 4.09 3.95
C LEU A 71 5.12 5.15 2.84
N LEU A 72 5.98 6.15 3.08
CA LEU A 72 6.31 7.16 2.09
C LEU A 72 7.03 6.55 0.87
N ARG A 73 7.97 5.61 1.07
CA ARG A 73 8.63 4.90 -0.04
C ARG A 73 7.64 4.10 -0.88
N LEU A 74 6.68 3.40 -0.25
CA LEU A 74 5.63 2.67 -0.97
C LEU A 74 4.73 3.58 -1.81
N ALA A 75 4.61 4.86 -1.45
CA ALA A 75 3.82 5.84 -2.19
C ALA A 75 4.61 6.65 -3.23
N THR A 76 5.95 6.55 -3.25
CA THR A 76 6.83 7.40 -4.08
C THR A 76 7.85 6.59 -4.89
N GLN A 77 8.89 6.08 -4.24
CA GLN A 77 10.00 5.37 -4.90
C GLN A 77 9.56 4.02 -5.48
N ALA A 78 8.75 3.26 -4.74
CA ALA A 78 8.28 1.95 -5.19
C ALA A 78 7.41 2.00 -6.46
N PRO A 79 6.42 2.91 -6.59
CA PRO A 79 5.68 3.07 -7.84
C PRO A 79 6.56 3.60 -8.98
N ALA A 80 7.51 4.51 -8.72
CA ALA A 80 8.46 4.97 -9.74
C ALA A 80 9.27 3.78 -10.29
N ALA A 81 9.80 2.93 -9.42
CA ALA A 81 10.47 1.68 -9.79
C ALA A 81 9.57 0.73 -10.60
N ALA A 82 8.32 0.55 -10.16
CA ALA A 82 7.36 -0.32 -10.84
C ALA A 82 7.01 0.15 -12.27
N MET A 83 7.06 1.47 -12.52
CA MET A 83 6.76 2.09 -13.81
C MET A 83 8.00 2.30 -14.70
N GLY A 84 9.20 1.95 -14.23
CA GLY A 84 10.45 2.20 -14.96
C GLY A 84 10.87 3.67 -14.98
N PHE A 85 10.44 4.46 -13.99
CA PHE A 85 10.84 5.86 -13.79
C PHE A 85 11.98 5.98 -12.77
N GLU A 86 12.87 4.99 -12.70
CA GLU A 86 14.05 5.03 -11.82
C GLU A 86 15.06 6.05 -12.34
N GLY A 87 15.43 7.01 -11.49
CA GLY A 87 16.37 8.10 -11.77
C GLY A 87 16.74 8.85 -10.50
#